data_AF-A0A7Y6AHI4-F1
#
_entry.id   AF-A0A7Y6AHI4-F1
#
_cell.length_a   1.000
_cell.length_b   1.000
_cell.length_c   1.000
_cell.angle_alpha   90.00
_cell.angle_beta   90.00
_cell.angle_gamma   90.00
#
_symmetry.space_group_name_H-M   'P 1'
#
loop_
_entity.id
_entity.type
_entity.pdbx_description
1 polymer ?
#
loop_
_entity_poly.entity_id
_entity_poly.type
_entity_poly.pdbx_seq_one_letter_code
_entity_poly.pdbx_strand_id
1 'polypeptide(L)'
;HDELVSSLRTGRVLNACVGPVTAGPFLALGLDPLVPDRFRLGALIRIVTDRLTDDNARSIETAFGQLVIRGGAAVLDGVVLPLGPGPRAVLAALVAAGGDVVSRPELLAVLPGAEDVHAVEVTVNRLRTAVGRPELVRTVVRRGYRLAVEPAGVAS
;
A
#
# COMPACT_ATOMS: atom_id res chain seq x y z
N HIS A 1 -8.77 22.84 -5.60
CA HIS A 1 -7.43 22.93 -6.24
C HIS A 1 -6.34 22.62 -5.22
N ASP A 2 -6.38 23.26 -4.05
CA ASP A 2 -5.37 23.08 -2.99
C ASP A 2 -5.30 21.66 -2.41
N GLU A 3 -6.44 20.97 -2.26
CA GLU A 3 -6.45 19.56 -1.81
C GLU A 3 -5.71 18.62 -2.77
N LEU A 4 -5.85 18.84 -4.08
CA LEU A 4 -5.13 18.07 -5.09
C LEU A 4 -3.63 18.31 -4.95
N VAL A 5 -3.20 19.58 -4.90
CA VAL A 5 -1.78 19.93 -4.78
C VAL A 5 -1.19 19.39 -3.47
N SER A 6 -1.94 19.48 -2.35
CA SER A 6 -1.55 18.89 -1.07
C SER A 6 -1.32 17.38 -1.19
N SER A 7 -2.24 16.66 -1.85
CA SER A 7 -2.10 15.22 -2.13
C SER A 7 -0.86 14.90 -2.97
N LEU A 8 -0.60 15.67 -4.04
CA LEU A 8 0.58 15.49 -4.91
C LEU A 8 1.92 15.73 -4.17
N ARG A 9 1.93 16.54 -3.12
CA ARG A 9 3.11 16.78 -2.27
C ARG A 9 3.39 15.65 -1.27
N THR A 10 2.43 14.78 -0.99
CA THR A 10 2.61 13.68 -0.01
C THR A 10 3.57 12.59 -0.47
N GLY A 11 3.92 12.56 -1.77
CA GLY A 11 4.70 11.47 -2.37
C GLY A 11 3.90 10.17 -2.59
N ARG A 12 2.61 10.11 -2.20
CA ARG A 12 1.73 8.95 -2.47
C ARG A 12 1.32 8.84 -3.95
N VAL A 13 1.43 9.93 -4.69
CA VAL A 13 1.15 10.00 -6.12
C VAL A 13 2.45 10.38 -6.83
N LEU A 14 2.87 9.55 -7.80
CA LEU A 14 4.04 9.86 -8.61
C LEU A 14 3.68 10.97 -9.61
N ASN A 15 4.29 12.13 -9.42
CA ASN A 15 4.24 13.22 -10.39
C ASN A 15 5.20 12.87 -11.54
N ALA A 16 4.72 12.88 -12.79
CA ALA A 16 5.57 12.58 -13.94
C ALA A 16 5.09 13.33 -15.19
N CYS A 17 6.02 13.76 -16.03
CA CYS A 17 5.69 14.47 -17.28
C CYS A 17 6.75 14.21 -18.37
N VAL A 18 6.38 14.48 -19.62
CA VAL A 18 7.20 14.10 -20.79
C VAL A 18 8.47 14.93 -20.90
N GLY A 19 8.45 16.21 -20.53
CA GLY A 19 9.59 17.10 -20.76
C GLY A 19 9.44 18.48 -20.11
N PRO A 20 10.39 19.40 -20.35
CA PRO A 20 10.51 20.65 -19.60
C PRO A 20 9.28 21.56 -19.70
N VAL A 21 8.65 21.60 -20.88
CA VAL A 21 7.44 22.40 -21.10
C VAL A 21 6.28 21.91 -20.22
N THR A 22 6.10 20.59 -20.12
CA THR A 22 5.05 19.99 -19.29
C THR A 22 5.43 19.90 -17.81
N ALA A 23 6.70 20.03 -17.48
CA ALA A 23 7.19 20.15 -16.10
C ALA A 23 6.91 21.54 -15.49
N GLY A 24 6.84 22.59 -16.31
CA GLY A 24 6.65 23.97 -15.85
C GLY A 24 5.53 24.16 -14.81
N PRO A 25 4.30 23.64 -15.04
CA PRO A 25 3.21 23.73 -14.06
C PRO A 25 3.50 23.02 -12.72
N PHE A 26 4.21 21.89 -12.74
CA PHE A 26 4.61 21.20 -11.51
C PHE A 26 5.61 22.02 -10.71
N LEU A 27 6.64 22.54 -11.39
CA LEU A 27 7.69 23.36 -10.78
C LEU A 27 7.12 24.64 -10.17
N ALA A 28 6.17 25.30 -10.85
CA ALA A 28 5.48 26.47 -10.33
C ALA A 28 4.69 26.19 -9.03
N LEU A 29 4.27 24.94 -8.83
CA LEU A 29 3.60 24.47 -7.61
C LEU A 29 4.57 23.89 -6.56
N GLY A 30 5.89 23.96 -6.80
CA GLY A 30 6.93 23.39 -5.93
C GLY A 30 6.96 21.86 -5.92
N LEU A 31 6.48 21.23 -6.99
CA LEU A 31 6.53 19.77 -7.19
C LEU A 31 7.75 19.42 -8.05
N ASP A 32 8.34 18.26 -7.80
CA ASP A 32 9.45 17.70 -8.57
C ASP A 32 8.95 16.49 -9.38
N PRO A 33 8.56 16.66 -10.66
CA PRO A 33 8.05 15.56 -11.46
C PRO A 33 9.19 14.70 -12.01
N LEU A 34 8.93 13.40 -12.13
CA LEU A 34 9.79 12.50 -12.89
C LEU A 34 9.75 12.87 -14.38
N VAL A 35 10.91 13.18 -14.96
CA VAL A 35 11.07 13.55 -16.38
C VAL A 35 12.10 12.64 -17.04
N PRO A 36 11.79 12.01 -18.19
CA PRO A 36 12.76 11.19 -18.91
C PRO A 36 13.84 12.03 -19.58
N ASP A 37 15.06 11.48 -19.68
CA ASP A 37 16.15 12.11 -20.45
C ASP A 37 15.79 12.32 -21.93
N ARG A 38 14.96 11.42 -22.47
CA ARG A 38 14.37 11.56 -23.80
C ARG A 38 12.91 11.96 -23.66
N PHE A 39 12.55 13.15 -24.13
CA PHE A 39 11.20 13.70 -24.00
C PHE A 39 10.17 13.05 -24.93
N ARG A 40 9.91 11.75 -24.72
CA ARG A 40 8.98 10.92 -25.48
C ARG A 40 8.12 10.11 -24.53
N LEU A 41 6.86 9.86 -24.91
CA LEU A 41 5.93 9.06 -24.10
C LEU A 41 6.48 7.68 -23.75
N GLY A 42 7.12 6.98 -24.69
CA GLY A 42 7.70 5.66 -24.41
C GLY A 42 8.80 5.69 -23.33
N ALA A 43 9.60 6.76 -23.28
CA ALA A 43 10.62 6.93 -22.26
C ALA A 43 10.02 7.30 -20.90
N LEU A 44 8.96 8.12 -20.89
CA LEU A 44 8.18 8.41 -19.69
C LEU A 44 7.54 7.14 -19.11
N ILE A 45 6.91 6.33 -19.96
CA ILE A 45 6.30 5.06 -19.54
C ILE A 45 7.33 4.18 -18.87
N ARG A 46 8.51 4.00 -19.49
CA ARG A 46 9.59 3.19 -18.93
C ARG A 46 9.97 3.63 -17.52
N ILE A 47 10.35 4.90 -17.34
CA ILE A 47 10.82 5.38 -16.03
C ILE A 47 9.71 5.39 -14.96
N VAL A 48 8.45 5.59 -15.37
CA VAL A 48 7.30 5.49 -14.46
C VAL A 48 7.11 4.04 -14.03
N THR A 49 7.17 3.09 -14.97
CA THR A 49 7.08 1.66 -14.65
C THR A 49 8.22 1.24 -13.72
N ASP A 50 9.47 1.59 -14.06
CA ASP A 50 10.65 1.28 -13.25
C ASP A 50 10.47 1.80 -11.81
N ARG A 51 10.06 3.07 -11.65
CA ARG A 51 9.83 3.67 -10.33
C ARG A 51 8.70 3.00 -9.56
N LEU A 52 7.61 2.65 -10.23
CA LEU A 52 6.46 1.99 -9.60
C LEU A 52 6.74 0.52 -9.25
N THR A 53 7.65 -0.15 -9.95
CA THR A 53 8.07 -1.51 -9.61
C THR A 53 9.02 -1.54 -8.43
N ASP A 54 9.92 -0.55 -8.31
CA ASP A 54 10.89 -0.46 -7.21
C ASP A 54 10.22 -0.09 -5.88
N ASP A 55 9.25 0.84 -5.90
CA ASP A 55 8.65 1.38 -4.67
C ASP A 55 7.52 0.51 -4.08
N ASN A 56 6.94 -0.43 -4.86
CA ASN A 56 5.53 -0.82 -4.62
C ASN A 56 5.20 -2.31 -4.74
N ALA A 57 6.18 -3.21 -4.75
CA ALA A 57 5.94 -4.65 -4.68
C ALA A 57 6.63 -5.28 -3.47
N ARG A 58 6.11 -5.01 -2.27
CA ARG A 58 6.46 -5.82 -1.10
C ARG A 58 5.72 -7.15 -1.23
N SER A 59 6.46 -8.18 -1.60
CA SER A 59 6.01 -9.57 -1.48
C SER A 59 6.34 -10.07 -0.08
N ILE A 60 5.37 -10.70 0.58
CA ILE A 60 5.54 -11.32 1.89
C ILE A 60 5.14 -12.77 1.80
N GLU A 61 6.03 -13.66 2.24
CA GLU A 61 5.71 -15.06 2.43
C GLU A 61 4.85 -15.23 3.69
N THR A 62 3.68 -15.84 3.50
CA THR A 62 2.73 -16.12 4.58
C THR A 62 2.48 -17.62 4.65
N ALA A 63 1.88 -18.08 5.74
CA ALA A 63 1.46 -19.48 5.88
C ALA A 63 0.43 -19.92 4.80
N PHE A 64 -0.11 -18.99 4.01
CA PHE A 64 -1.12 -19.21 2.98
C PHE A 64 -0.62 -18.89 1.57
N GLY A 65 0.70 -18.82 1.40
CA GLY A 65 1.35 -18.47 0.13
C GLY A 65 1.77 -17.02 0.06
N GLN A 66 2.20 -16.61 -1.13
CA GLN A 66 2.81 -15.31 -1.34
C GLN A 66 1.75 -14.19 -1.36
N LEU A 67 1.90 -13.21 -0.47
CA LEU A 67 1.06 -12.02 -0.42
C LEU A 67 1.77 -10.84 -1.10
N VAL A 68 1.16 -10.28 -2.13
CA VAL A 68 1.68 -9.13 -2.88
C VAL A 68 0.68 -7.99 -2.82
N ILE A 69 1.13 -6.79 -2.43
CA ILE A 69 0.35 -5.56 -2.59
C ILE A 69 0.96 -4.77 -3.74
N ARG A 70 0.18 -4.49 -4.79
CA ARG A 70 0.61 -3.75 -6.00
C ARG A 70 -0.50 -2.84 -6.51
N GLY A 71 -0.20 -1.57 -6.78
CA GLY A 71 -1.12 -0.66 -7.49
C GLY A 71 -2.52 -0.53 -6.87
N GLY A 72 -2.65 -0.76 -5.56
CA GLY A 72 -3.94 -0.78 -4.87
C GLY A 72 -4.68 -2.12 -4.86
N ALA A 73 -4.17 -3.15 -5.53
CA ALA A 73 -4.63 -4.53 -5.40
C ALA A 73 -3.81 -5.29 -4.37
N ALA A 74 -4.44 -6.25 -3.69
CA ALA A 74 -3.74 -7.26 -2.89
C ALA A 74 -3.99 -8.62 -3.55
N VAL A 75 -2.95 -9.44 -3.64
CA VAL A 75 -2.98 -10.76 -4.29
C VAL A 75 -2.38 -11.76 -3.31
N LEU A 76 -3.10 -12.85 -3.03
CA LEU A 76 -2.62 -13.95 -2.20
C LEU A 76 -2.53 -15.22 -3.05
N ASP A 77 -1.33 -15.77 -3.17
CA ASP A 77 -1.05 -16.98 -3.97
C ASP A 77 -1.63 -16.90 -5.40
N GLY A 78 -1.42 -15.75 -6.05
CA GLY A 78 -1.93 -15.47 -7.39
C GLY A 78 -3.41 -15.08 -7.47
N VAL A 79 -4.16 -15.13 -6.38
CA VAL A 79 -5.59 -14.78 -6.32
C VAL A 79 -5.80 -13.34 -5.86
N VAL A 80 -6.48 -12.53 -6.67
CA VAL A 80 -6.81 -11.13 -6.30
C VAL A 80 -7.83 -11.11 -5.17
N LEU A 81 -7.51 -10.37 -4.11
CA LEU A 81 -8.39 -10.17 -2.96
C LEU A 81 -9.36 -9.00 -3.22
N PRO A 82 -10.69 -9.18 -3.09
CA PRO A 82 -11.69 -8.13 -3.33
C PRO A 82 -11.77 -7.16 -2.14
N LEU A 83 -10.73 -6.35 -1.94
CA LEU A 83 -10.62 -5.44 -0.79
C LEU A 83 -11.09 -4.03 -1.10
N GLY A 84 -12.00 -3.51 -0.28
CA GLY A 84 -12.30 -2.08 -0.23
C GLY A 84 -11.18 -1.24 0.42
N PRO A 85 -11.30 0.11 0.42
CA PRO A 85 -10.25 1.01 0.93
C PRO A 85 -9.82 0.73 2.38
N GLY A 86 -10.78 0.51 3.29
CA GLY A 86 -10.51 0.23 4.71
C GLY A 86 -9.76 -1.09 4.94
N PRO A 87 -10.29 -2.26 4.52
CA PRO A 87 -9.60 -3.55 4.63
C PRO A 87 -8.21 -3.54 4.00
N ARG A 88 -8.05 -2.85 2.86
CA ARG A 88 -6.76 -2.68 2.19
C ARG A 88 -5.77 -1.85 3.01
N ALA A 89 -6.21 -0.76 3.63
CA ALA A 89 -5.37 0.07 4.49
C ALA A 89 -4.87 -0.73 5.72
N VAL A 90 -5.75 -1.54 6.34
CA VAL A 90 -5.37 -2.45 7.43
C VAL A 90 -4.35 -3.47 6.96
N LEU A 91 -4.58 -4.11 5.82
CA LEU A 91 -3.65 -5.11 5.27
C LEU A 91 -2.29 -4.49 4.97
N ALA A 92 -2.26 -3.29 4.37
CA ALA A 92 -1.02 -2.56 4.09
C ALA A 92 -0.23 -2.24 5.37
N ALA A 93 -0.90 -1.81 6.44
CA ALA A 93 -0.26 -1.56 7.73
C ALA A 93 0.34 -2.84 8.34
N LEU A 94 -0.39 -3.96 8.28
CA LEU A 94 0.10 -5.26 8.77
C LEU A 94 1.27 -5.79 7.94
N VAL A 95 1.25 -5.59 6.62
CA VAL A 95 2.35 -5.92 5.70
C VAL A 95 3.58 -5.06 6.00
N ALA A 96 3.41 -3.76 6.24
CA ALA A 96 4.49 -2.87 6.61
C ALA A 96 5.16 -3.26 7.95
N ALA A 97 4.39 -3.83 8.87
CA ALA A 97 4.88 -4.34 10.15
C ALA A 97 5.62 -5.69 10.06
N GLY A 98 5.66 -6.35 8.90
CA GLY A 98 6.48 -7.55 8.70
C GLY A 98 6.19 -8.71 9.65
N GLY A 99 4.97 -8.79 10.19
CA GLY A 99 4.58 -9.80 11.18
C GLY A 99 4.61 -9.32 12.64
N ASP A 100 5.09 -8.11 12.92
CA ASP A 100 4.94 -7.50 14.24
C ASP A 100 3.48 -7.15 14.55
N VAL A 101 3.21 -6.87 15.84
CA VAL A 101 1.87 -6.50 16.30
C VAL A 101 1.63 -5.02 16.02
N VAL A 102 0.58 -4.73 15.25
CA VAL A 102 0.05 -3.39 15.07
C VAL A 102 -1.12 -3.18 16.03
N SER A 103 -1.07 -2.12 16.82
CA SER A 103 -2.07 -1.80 17.83
C SER A 103 -3.36 -1.25 17.20
N ARG A 104 -4.45 -1.26 17.98
CA ARG A 104 -5.74 -0.71 17.51
C ARG A 104 -5.66 0.80 17.22
N PRO A 105 -4.99 1.63 18.05
CA PRO A 105 -4.80 3.05 17.73
C PRO A 105 -3.98 3.28 16.46
N GLU A 106 -2.93 2.49 16.22
CA GLU A 106 -2.14 2.58 14.98
C GLU A 106 -2.97 2.21 13.75
N LEU A 107 -3.80 1.16 13.85
CA LEU A 107 -4.73 0.82 12.77
C LEU A 107 -5.82 1.88 12.57
N LEU A 108 -6.32 2.49 13.64
CA LEU A 108 -7.29 3.59 13.55
C LEU A 108 -6.70 4.78 12.79
N ALA A 109 -5.44 5.13 13.04
CA ALA A 109 -4.76 6.27 12.40
C ALA A 109 -4.60 6.12 10.87
N VAL A 110 -4.66 4.90 10.33
CA VAL A 110 -4.55 4.64 8.88
C VAL A 110 -5.90 4.41 8.19
N LEU A 111 -6.99 4.29 8.97
CA LEU A 111 -8.31 4.00 8.42
C LEU A 111 -8.99 5.27 7.93
N PRO A 112 -9.41 5.33 6.65
CA PRO A 112 -10.13 6.48 6.13
C PRO A 112 -11.53 6.56 6.75
N GLY A 113 -11.83 7.67 7.44
CA GLY A 113 -13.17 7.96 7.98
C GLY A 113 -13.59 7.10 9.18
N ALA A 114 -12.64 6.41 9.83
CA ALA A 114 -12.93 5.67 11.07
C ALA A 114 -12.77 6.60 12.28
N GLU A 115 -13.74 6.54 13.20
CA GLU A 115 -13.79 7.42 14.37
C GLU A 115 -13.40 6.71 15.67
N ASP A 116 -13.52 5.38 15.73
CA ASP A 116 -13.30 4.62 16.95
C ASP A 116 -12.63 3.26 16.73
N VAL A 117 -12.32 2.62 17.86
CA VAL A 117 -11.71 1.29 17.87
C VAL A 117 -12.65 0.21 17.34
N HIS A 118 -13.96 0.38 17.46
CA HIS A 118 -14.93 -0.60 16.95
C HIS A 118 -14.90 -0.66 15.41
N ALA A 119 -14.69 0.47 14.75
CA ALA A 119 -14.48 0.54 13.30
C ALA A 119 -13.25 -0.27 12.84
N VAL A 120 -12.19 -0.33 13.65
CA VAL A 120 -11.02 -1.20 13.41
C VAL A 120 -11.45 -2.67 13.42
N GLU A 121 -12.20 -3.09 14.43
CA GLU A 121 -12.65 -4.48 14.59
C GLU A 121 -13.55 -4.93 13.43
N VAL A 122 -14.52 -4.09 13.05
CA VAL A 122 -15.40 -4.32 11.89
C VAL A 122 -14.58 -4.43 10.61
N THR A 123 -13.60 -3.55 10.42
CA THR A 123 -12.76 -3.55 9.22
C THR A 123 -11.86 -4.78 9.14
N VAL A 124 -11.29 -5.23 10.27
CA VAL A 124 -10.52 -6.47 10.35
C VAL A 124 -11.40 -7.68 10.01
N ASN A 125 -12.64 -7.73 10.50
CA ASN A 125 -13.55 -8.81 10.15
C ASN A 125 -13.87 -8.83 8.66
N ARG A 126 -14.13 -7.66 8.05
CA ARG A 126 -14.32 -7.54 6.58
C ARG A 126 -13.08 -8.01 5.80
N LEU A 127 -11.89 -7.67 6.27
CA LEU A 127 -10.63 -8.14 5.69
C LEU A 127 -10.54 -9.67 5.73
N ARG A 128 -10.79 -10.29 6.90
CA ARG A 128 -10.77 -11.75 7.05
C ARG A 128 -11.77 -12.44 6.12
N THR A 129 -12.98 -11.91 6.01
CA THR A 129 -14.01 -12.44 5.11
C THR A 129 -13.56 -12.36 3.65
N ALA A 130 -13.04 -11.21 3.21
CA ALA A 130 -12.60 -11.03 1.83
C ALA A 130 -11.39 -11.89 1.46
N VAL A 131 -10.53 -12.23 2.43
CA VAL A 131 -9.40 -13.15 2.24
C VAL A 131 -9.85 -14.61 2.16
N GLY A 132 -10.93 -14.99 2.87
CA GLY A 132 -11.35 -16.40 2.98
C GLY A 132 -10.40 -17.29 3.79
N ARG A 133 -9.39 -16.68 4.44
CA ARG A 133 -8.42 -17.29 5.36
C ARG A 133 -8.26 -16.36 6.57
N PRO A 134 -9.19 -16.41 7.55
CA PRO A 134 -9.17 -15.48 8.68
C PRO A 134 -7.88 -15.54 9.50
N GLU A 135 -7.17 -16.67 9.45
CA GLU A 135 -5.90 -16.94 10.13
C GLU A 135 -4.73 -16.13 9.56
N LEU A 136 -4.87 -15.56 8.36
CA LEU A 136 -3.89 -14.63 7.78
C LEU A 136 -3.70 -13.39 8.68
N VAL A 137 -4.77 -12.93 9.32
CA VAL A 137 -4.76 -11.79 10.24
C VAL A 137 -5.08 -12.30 11.64
N ARG A 138 -4.07 -12.37 12.51
CA ARG A 138 -4.20 -12.92 13.87
C ARG A 138 -4.45 -11.82 14.89
N THR A 139 -5.36 -12.08 15.83
CA THR A 139 -5.57 -11.20 16.98
C THR A 139 -4.55 -11.52 18.05
N VAL A 140 -3.86 -10.50 18.55
CA VAL A 140 -3.04 -10.59 19.77
C VAL A 140 -3.80 -9.93 20.90
N VAL A 141 -4.27 -10.76 21.84
CA VAL A 141 -5.15 -10.36 22.94
C VAL A 141 -4.59 -9.13 23.65
N ARG A 142 -5.43 -8.10 23.81
CA ARG A 142 -5.11 -6.78 24.40
C ARG A 142 -4.02 -5.95 23.69
N ARG A 143 -3.33 -6.47 22.67
CA ARG A 143 -2.24 -5.75 21.97
C ARG A 143 -2.67 -5.22 20.61
N GLY A 144 -3.37 -6.02 19.81
CA GLY A 144 -3.77 -5.61 18.45
C GLY A 144 -3.84 -6.77 17.49
N TYR A 145 -3.31 -6.58 16.28
CA TYR A 145 -3.35 -7.55 15.18
C TYR A 145 -1.99 -7.72 14.55
N ARG A 146 -1.73 -8.90 13.98
CA ARG A 146 -0.51 -9.19 13.23
C ARG A 146 -0.79 -10.04 12.00
N LEU A 147 0.07 -9.93 11.00
CA LEU A 147 0.04 -10.81 9.83
C LEU A 147 0.67 -12.16 10.19
N ALA A 148 0.10 -13.25 9.67
CA ALA A 148 0.66 -14.60 9.75
C ALA A 148 1.80 -14.77 8.73
N VAL A 149 2.92 -14.10 8.98
CA VAL A 149 4.15 -14.30 8.19
C VAL A 149 4.81 -15.62 8.58
N GLU A 150 5.39 -16.31 7.60
CA GLU A 150 6.37 -17.34 7.91
C GLU A 150 7.65 -16.63 8.38
N PRO A 151 8.36 -17.14 9.41
CA PRO A 151 9.71 -16.66 9.68
C PRO A 151 10.52 -16.87 8.40
N ALA A 152 11.23 -15.84 7.94
CA ALA A 152 12.13 -15.96 6.81
C ALA A 152 13.08 -17.14 7.09
N GLY A 153 12.79 -18.28 6.47
CA GLY A 153 13.61 -19.47 6.61
C GLY A 153 15.00 -19.09 6.16
N VAL A 154 15.98 -19.26 7.05
CA VAL A 154 17.38 -19.30 6.65
C VAL A 154 17.46 -20.36 5.56
N ALA A 155 17.71 -19.93 4.32
CA ALA A 155 18.02 -20.84 3.25
C ALA A 155 19.19 -21.72 3.73
N SER A 156 18.93 -23.02 3.88
CA SER A 156 19.99 -24.02 4.05
C SER A 156 20.70 -24.27 2.72
#